data_AF-A0A7J2R574-F1
#
_entry.id   AF-A0A7J2R574-F1
#
_cell.length_a   1.000
_cell.length_b   1.000
_cell.length_c   1.000
_cell.angle_alpha   90.00
_cell.angle_beta   90.00
_cell.angle_gamma   90.00
#
_symmetry.space_group_name_H-M   'P 1'
#
loop_
_entity.id
_entity.type
_entity.pdbx_description
1 polymer ?
#
loop_
_entity_poly.entity_id
_entity_poly.type
_entity_poly.pdbx_seq_one_letter_code
_entity_poly.pdbx_strand_id
1 'polypeptide(L)'
;MKYKIFVLMFCMILLVGSVSAAEWDNKLIYSNNDLQVNLTNWFGLGIDYGTAELKSHKSVDEIRQVYVGDSVLTWYDFNFKEIYYDGLGEVIFIDEDTGNKISKNYSFVYWGNLTKEIPTYECSKVLSENGTMDDECIENGKETIITGKKGWLPYNSRDILNEEIIIGVKSNIGFEETIDVIWTIGGKKVEKHAVVTSGAVET
;
A
#
# COMPACT_ATOMS: atom_id res chain seq x y z
N MET A 1 -13.97 -37.30 47.15
CA MET A 1 -12.75 -36.77 46.50
C MET A 1 -12.65 -37.13 45.01
N LYS A 2 -13.02 -38.36 44.59
CA LYS A 2 -12.85 -38.85 43.20
C LYS A 2 -13.66 -38.11 42.12
N TYR A 3 -14.89 -37.66 42.41
CA TYR A 3 -15.74 -36.93 41.43
C TYR A 3 -15.21 -35.53 41.06
N LYS A 4 -14.50 -34.85 41.97
CA LYS A 4 -13.96 -33.50 41.73
C LYS A 4 -12.80 -33.49 40.73
N ILE A 5 -12.01 -34.58 40.70
CA ILE A 5 -10.89 -34.75 39.76
C ILE A 5 -11.42 -35.02 38.35
N PHE A 6 -12.51 -35.78 38.23
CA PHE A 6 -13.11 -36.11 36.93
C PHE A 6 -13.73 -34.89 36.24
N VAL A 7 -14.37 -34.00 37.00
CA VAL A 7 -14.89 -32.73 36.47
C VAL A 7 -13.76 -31.79 36.03
N LEU A 8 -12.64 -31.76 36.77
CA LEU A 8 -11.48 -30.93 36.41
C LEU A 8 -10.79 -31.42 35.12
N MET A 9 -10.69 -32.74 34.93
CA MET A 9 -10.16 -33.34 33.68
C MET A 9 -11.09 -33.08 32.48
N PHE A 10 -12.41 -33.11 32.69
CA PHE A 10 -13.40 -32.79 31.66
C PHE A 10 -13.36 -31.30 31.25
N CYS A 11 -13.15 -30.39 32.21
CA CYS A 11 -12.95 -28.96 31.91
C CYS A 11 -11.67 -28.69 31.11
N MET A 12 -10.58 -29.44 31.33
CA MET A 12 -9.35 -29.27 30.55
C MET A 12 -9.52 -29.70 29.08
N ILE A 13 -10.33 -30.72 28.80
CA ILE A 13 -10.60 -31.18 27.43
C ILE A 13 -11.48 -30.17 26.67
N LEU A 14 -12.38 -29.48 27.36
CA LEU A 14 -13.19 -28.38 26.79
C LEU A 14 -12.38 -27.11 26.51
N LEU A 15 -11.23 -26.91 27.15
CA LEU A 15 -10.34 -25.76 26.91
C LEU A 15 -9.41 -25.94 25.72
N VAL A 16 -9.19 -27.18 25.24
CA VAL A 16 -8.33 -27.44 24.06
C VAL A 16 -9.08 -27.17 22.74
N GLY A 17 -10.42 -27.18 22.76
CA GLY A 17 -11.26 -26.98 21.57
C GLY A 17 -11.46 -25.51 21.17
N SER A 18 -11.13 -24.55 22.04
CA SER A 18 -11.38 -23.12 21.79
C SER A 18 -10.20 -22.37 21.19
N VAL A 19 -9.06 -23.02 21.00
CA VAL A 19 -7.83 -22.37 20.47
C VAL A 19 -7.76 -22.41 18.93
N SER A 20 -8.72 -23.07 18.27
CA SER A 20 -8.72 -23.30 16.82
C SER A 20 -9.41 -22.21 15.99
N ALA A 21 -9.78 -21.08 16.57
CA ALA A 21 -10.34 -19.94 15.85
C ALA A 21 -9.91 -18.62 16.50
N ALA A 22 -8.61 -18.44 16.69
CA ALA A 22 -8.07 -17.09 16.85
C ALA A 22 -7.86 -16.53 15.44
N GLU A 23 -8.91 -15.96 14.84
CA GLU A 23 -8.74 -14.86 13.89
C GLU A 23 -8.28 -13.67 14.73
N TRP A 24 -7.09 -13.13 14.44
CA TRP A 24 -6.44 -12.13 15.27
C TRP A 24 -7.21 -10.81 15.15
N ASP A 25 -8.11 -10.55 16.10
CA ASP A 25 -8.96 -9.36 16.08
C ASP A 25 -8.18 -8.11 16.49
N ASN A 26 -7.77 -7.27 15.53
CA ASN A 26 -7.36 -5.88 15.81
C ASN A 26 -8.60 -5.00 15.96
N LYS A 27 -8.58 -4.02 16.89
CA LYS A 27 -9.64 -3.01 16.99
C LYS A 27 -9.33 -1.86 16.05
N LEU A 28 -10.20 -1.63 15.06
CA LEU A 28 -10.21 -0.36 14.34
C LEU A 28 -10.94 0.68 15.17
N ILE A 29 -10.27 1.81 15.40
CA ILE A 29 -10.92 3.02 15.90
C ILE A 29 -10.84 4.04 14.79
N TYR A 30 -11.98 4.29 14.15
CA TYR A 30 -12.11 5.34 13.15
C TYR A 30 -12.13 6.71 13.84
N SER A 31 -11.38 7.66 13.31
CA SER A 31 -11.37 9.06 13.75
C SER A 31 -11.31 9.99 12.54
N ASN A 32 -11.71 11.26 12.71
CA ASN A 32 -11.72 12.29 11.67
C ASN A 32 -12.63 11.98 10.47
N ASN A 33 -13.95 11.83 10.72
CA ASN A 33 -14.94 11.61 9.64
C ASN A 33 -14.49 10.52 8.65
N ASP A 34 -13.93 9.42 9.18
CA ASP A 34 -13.63 8.18 8.46
C ASP A 34 -12.46 8.20 7.45
N LEU A 35 -11.61 9.24 7.41
CA LEU A 35 -10.39 9.27 6.58
C LEU A 35 -9.15 8.62 7.23
N GLN A 36 -9.13 8.50 8.56
CA GLN A 36 -8.00 7.93 9.29
C GLN A 36 -8.38 6.64 10.01
N VAL A 37 -7.54 5.63 9.86
CA VAL A 37 -7.67 4.32 10.47
C VAL A 37 -6.55 4.15 11.49
N ASN A 38 -6.91 4.02 12.77
CA ASN A 38 -5.96 3.68 13.83
C ASN A 38 -6.01 2.19 14.10
N LEU A 39 -4.84 1.53 14.04
CA LEU A 39 -4.70 0.10 14.27
C LEU A 39 -4.20 -0.15 15.70
N THR A 40 -5.12 -0.63 16.55
CA THR A 40 -4.82 -0.95 17.95
C THR A 40 -5.07 -2.43 18.24
N ASN A 41 -4.21 -3.05 19.06
CA ASN A 41 -4.42 -4.44 19.48
C ASN A 41 -5.66 -4.55 20.41
N TRP A 42 -6.60 -5.45 20.10
CA TRP A 42 -7.83 -5.66 20.90
C TRP A 42 -7.57 -6.37 22.25
N PHE A 43 -6.42 -7.05 22.43
CA PHE A 43 -6.14 -7.87 23.61
C PHE A 43 -5.82 -7.09 24.91
N GLY A 44 -6.38 -5.88 25.08
CA GLY A 44 -6.42 -5.17 26.35
C GLY A 44 -5.12 -4.50 26.82
N LEU A 45 -4.07 -4.48 25.98
CA LEU A 45 -2.79 -3.83 26.31
C LEU A 45 -2.55 -2.47 25.62
N GLY A 46 -3.45 -2.02 24.74
CA GLY A 46 -3.40 -0.66 24.18
C GLY A 46 -2.17 -0.36 23.32
N ILE A 47 -1.53 -1.38 22.73
CA ILE A 47 -0.42 -1.18 21.79
C ILE A 47 -0.98 -0.61 20.50
N ASP A 48 -0.59 0.63 20.20
CA ASP A 48 -0.87 1.36 18.98
C ASP A 48 0.22 1.02 17.94
N TYR A 49 -0.18 0.28 16.91
CA TYR A 49 0.71 -0.20 15.84
C TYR A 49 1.04 0.90 14.83
N GLY A 50 0.14 1.87 14.68
CA GLY A 50 0.24 2.87 13.64
C GLY A 50 -1.09 3.34 13.10
N THR A 51 -0.98 4.20 12.11
CA THR A 51 -2.12 4.85 11.45
C THR A 51 -2.00 4.72 9.94
N ALA A 52 -3.14 4.63 9.28
CA ALA A 52 -3.26 4.77 7.83
C ALA A 52 -4.30 5.86 7.54
N GLU A 53 -3.91 6.91 6.83
CA GLU A 53 -4.78 8.05 6.52
C GLU A 53 -5.00 8.17 5.01
N LEU A 54 -6.25 8.17 4.56
CA LEU A 54 -6.62 8.35 3.16
C LEU A 54 -6.26 9.78 2.73
N LYS A 55 -5.23 9.93 1.89
CA LYS A 55 -4.77 11.24 1.37
C LYS A 55 -5.25 11.52 -0.04
N SER A 56 -5.75 10.51 -0.75
CA SER A 56 -6.24 10.71 -2.12
C SER A 56 -7.57 11.43 -2.19
N HIS A 57 -8.31 11.49 -1.09
CA HIS A 57 -9.60 12.17 -0.99
C HIS A 57 -9.55 13.24 0.11
N LYS A 58 -10.25 14.35 -0.10
CA LYS A 58 -10.44 15.47 0.84
C LYS A 58 -11.50 15.14 1.88
N SER A 59 -12.42 14.24 1.57
CA SER A 59 -13.53 13.80 2.40
C SER A 59 -14.03 12.43 1.95
N VAL A 60 -14.71 11.71 2.83
CA VAL A 60 -15.29 10.39 2.50
C VAL A 60 -16.41 10.42 1.46
N ASP A 61 -17.04 11.57 1.25
CA ASP A 61 -18.07 11.75 0.23
C ASP A 61 -17.50 12.34 -1.07
N GLU A 62 -16.17 12.50 -1.19
CA GLU A 62 -15.57 13.00 -2.43
C GLU A 62 -15.53 11.90 -3.49
N ILE A 63 -16.05 12.21 -4.67
CA ILE A 63 -15.80 11.43 -5.89
C ILE A 63 -14.60 12.05 -6.59
N ARG A 64 -13.44 11.39 -6.53
CA ARG A 64 -12.21 11.90 -7.15
C ARG A 64 -12.12 11.54 -8.62
N GLN A 65 -11.80 12.52 -9.46
CA GLN A 65 -11.52 12.26 -10.87
C GLN A 65 -10.10 11.69 -11.08
N VAL A 66 -10.01 10.69 -11.94
CA VAL A 66 -8.76 10.06 -12.36
C VAL A 66 -8.71 9.88 -13.89
N TYR A 67 -7.50 9.81 -14.44
CA TYR A 67 -7.31 9.55 -15.86
C TYR A 67 -7.79 8.14 -16.23
N VAL A 68 -8.37 8.02 -17.42
CA VAL A 68 -8.67 6.72 -18.06
C VAL A 68 -7.38 5.93 -18.27
N GLY A 69 -7.43 4.62 -18.06
CA GLY A 69 -6.29 3.72 -18.15
C GLY A 69 -5.68 3.43 -16.78
N ASP A 70 -4.37 3.17 -16.77
CA ASP A 70 -3.66 2.75 -15.56
C ASP A 70 -3.41 3.94 -14.62
N SER A 71 -4.23 4.03 -13.58
CA SER A 71 -4.25 5.16 -12.65
C SER A 71 -4.11 4.71 -11.20
N VAL A 72 -3.54 5.58 -10.36
CA VAL A 72 -3.57 5.38 -8.90
C VAL A 72 -4.90 5.89 -8.38
N LEU A 73 -5.77 4.94 -8.03
CA LEU A 73 -7.17 5.20 -7.70
C LEU A 73 -7.30 5.71 -6.27
N THR A 74 -6.59 5.11 -5.32
CA THR A 74 -6.58 5.55 -3.92
C THR A 74 -5.17 5.46 -3.36
N TRP A 75 -4.84 6.30 -2.39
CA TRP A 75 -3.59 6.18 -1.62
C TRP A 75 -3.75 6.64 -0.18
N TYR A 76 -3.00 5.97 0.68
CA TYR A 76 -2.96 6.22 2.11
C TYR A 76 -1.54 6.60 2.51
N ASP A 77 -1.45 7.47 3.49
CA ASP A 77 -0.25 7.79 4.24
C ASP A 77 -0.19 6.85 5.45
N PHE A 78 0.81 5.98 5.47
CA PHE A 78 1.03 4.99 6.51
C PHE A 78 2.13 5.47 7.44
N ASN A 79 1.86 5.43 8.74
CA ASN A 79 2.83 5.73 9.77
C ASN A 79 2.72 4.68 10.87
N PHE A 80 3.59 3.67 10.81
CA PHE A 80 3.61 2.53 11.71
C PHE A 80 4.87 2.52 12.56
N LYS A 81 4.72 2.10 13.83
CA LYS A 81 5.83 2.06 14.79
C LYS A 81 6.72 0.84 14.61
N GLU A 82 6.16 -0.22 14.06
CA GLU A 82 6.82 -1.50 13.81
C GLU A 82 6.38 -2.05 12.46
N ILE A 83 7.16 -2.96 11.88
CA ILE A 83 6.79 -3.60 10.62
C ILE A 83 5.53 -4.42 10.85
N TYR A 84 4.50 -4.16 10.06
CA TYR A 84 3.26 -4.91 10.09
C TYR A 84 3.22 -5.88 8.90
N TYR A 85 3.59 -7.13 9.17
CA TYR A 85 3.63 -8.18 8.16
C TYR A 85 2.25 -8.48 7.58
N ASP A 86 2.17 -8.64 6.26
CA ASP A 86 0.92 -8.88 5.53
C ASP A 86 -0.19 -7.85 5.83
N GLY A 87 0.20 -6.61 6.15
CA GLY A 87 -0.72 -5.52 6.48
C GLY A 87 -1.55 -5.00 5.31
N LEU A 88 -1.05 -5.12 4.08
CA LEU A 88 -1.77 -4.73 2.87
C LEU A 88 -2.63 -5.90 2.38
N GLY A 89 -3.91 -5.86 2.74
CA GLY A 89 -4.88 -6.91 2.44
C GLY A 89 -5.50 -6.80 1.05
N GLU A 90 -6.63 -7.48 0.89
CA GLU A 90 -7.40 -7.50 -0.36
C GLU A 90 -7.96 -6.11 -0.70
N VAL A 91 -7.97 -5.79 -1.99
CA VAL A 91 -8.70 -4.65 -2.56
C VAL A 91 -9.92 -5.16 -3.31
N ILE A 92 -11.09 -4.62 -2.97
CA ILE A 92 -12.37 -4.90 -3.61
C ILE A 92 -12.80 -3.65 -4.35
N PHE A 93 -13.26 -3.84 -5.58
CA PHE A 93 -13.82 -2.79 -6.41
C PHE A 93 -15.34 -2.99 -6.50
N ILE A 94 -16.10 -1.91 -6.28
CA ILE A 94 -17.55 -1.89 -6.45
C ILE A 94 -17.87 -0.88 -7.55
N ASP A 95 -18.67 -1.30 -8.52
CA ASP A 95 -19.25 -0.40 -9.51
C ASP A 95 -20.37 0.39 -8.84
N GLU A 96 -20.24 1.72 -8.78
CA GLU A 96 -21.18 2.58 -8.05
C GLU A 96 -22.55 2.69 -8.73
N ASP A 97 -22.61 2.51 -10.05
CA ASP A 97 -23.87 2.59 -10.80
C ASP A 97 -24.76 1.37 -10.52
N THR A 98 -24.15 0.20 -10.31
CA THR A 98 -24.85 -1.07 -10.15
C THR A 98 -24.78 -1.64 -8.72
N GLY A 99 -23.86 -1.15 -7.89
CA GLY A 99 -23.55 -1.68 -6.56
C GLY A 99 -22.88 -3.05 -6.56
N ASN A 100 -22.46 -3.56 -7.72
CA ASN A 100 -21.90 -4.90 -7.85
C ASN A 100 -20.39 -4.90 -7.67
N LYS A 101 -19.85 -5.98 -7.08
CA LYS A 101 -18.41 -6.22 -7.06
C LYS A 101 -17.92 -6.48 -8.48
N ILE A 102 -16.85 -5.78 -8.87
CA ILE A 102 -16.18 -5.97 -10.15
C ILE A 102 -14.78 -6.55 -9.94
N SER A 103 -14.39 -7.49 -10.81
CA SER A 103 -13.06 -8.08 -10.76
C SER A 103 -12.09 -7.23 -11.58
N LYS A 104 -11.06 -6.69 -10.90
CA LYS A 104 -9.98 -5.94 -11.54
C LYS A 104 -8.63 -6.38 -11.03
N ASN A 105 -7.66 -6.40 -11.93
CA ASN A 105 -6.26 -6.55 -11.55
C ASN A 105 -5.78 -5.24 -10.95
N TYR A 106 -5.05 -5.34 -9.85
CA TYR A 106 -4.45 -4.20 -9.18
C TYR A 106 -3.03 -4.51 -8.73
N SER A 107 -2.25 -3.46 -8.50
CA SER A 107 -0.91 -3.54 -7.92
C SER A 107 -0.75 -2.44 -6.88
N PHE A 108 0.02 -2.72 -5.83
CA PHE A 108 0.45 -1.68 -4.90
C PHE A 108 1.60 -0.87 -5.49
N VAL A 109 1.58 0.44 -5.24
CA VAL A 109 2.63 1.37 -5.61
C VAL A 109 2.97 2.24 -4.41
N TYR A 110 4.19 2.76 -4.32
CA TYR A 110 4.57 3.71 -3.29
C TYR A 110 5.09 5.01 -3.91
N TRP A 111 4.91 6.13 -3.22
CA TRP A 111 5.40 7.43 -3.68
C TRP A 111 6.87 7.60 -3.29
N GLY A 112 7.77 7.55 -4.27
CA GLY A 112 9.21 7.53 -4.02
C GLY A 112 10.02 8.37 -5.02
N ASN A 113 11.33 8.42 -4.80
CA ASN A 113 12.25 9.13 -5.69
C ASN A 113 12.47 8.32 -6.97
N LEU A 114 12.22 8.93 -8.13
CA LEU A 114 12.45 8.31 -9.41
C LEU A 114 13.96 8.21 -9.69
N THR A 115 14.37 7.03 -10.12
CA THR A 115 15.75 6.75 -10.51
C THR A 115 15.89 6.65 -12.03
N LYS A 116 17.09 6.91 -12.55
CA LYS A 116 17.41 6.74 -13.97
C LYS A 116 18.80 6.16 -14.11
N GLU A 117 18.97 5.21 -15.02
CA GLU A 117 20.28 4.75 -15.45
C GLU A 117 20.93 5.74 -16.40
N ILE A 118 22.16 6.13 -16.11
CA ILE A 118 23.02 6.91 -16.99
C ILE A 118 24.27 6.10 -17.33
N PRO A 119 24.79 6.19 -18.56
CA PRO A 119 26.05 5.54 -18.92
C PRO A 119 27.21 6.17 -18.16
N THR A 120 28.15 5.34 -17.73
CA THR A 120 29.43 5.76 -17.16
C THR A 120 30.54 5.56 -18.19
N TYR A 121 31.49 6.48 -18.23
CA TYR A 121 32.57 6.50 -19.22
C TYR A 121 33.93 6.43 -18.53
N GLU A 122 34.82 5.63 -19.10
CA GLU A 122 36.24 5.63 -18.75
C GLU A 122 37.00 6.34 -19.88
N CYS A 123 37.68 7.44 -19.54
CA CYS A 123 38.39 8.26 -20.51
C CYS A 123 39.90 8.05 -20.36
N SER A 124 40.56 7.83 -21.49
CA SER A 124 42.01 7.70 -21.58
C SER A 124 42.59 8.71 -22.57
N LYS A 125 43.81 9.19 -22.29
CA LYS A 125 44.49 10.12 -23.19
C LYS A 125 45.14 9.37 -24.33
N VAL A 126 44.77 9.72 -25.55
CA VAL A 126 45.32 9.17 -26.78
C VAL A 126 45.96 10.27 -27.62
N LEU A 127 47.04 9.93 -28.33
CA LEU A 127 47.71 10.87 -29.23
C LEU A 127 46.94 10.89 -30.56
N SER A 128 46.38 12.03 -30.95
CA SER A 128 45.69 12.15 -32.23
C SER A 128 46.66 12.33 -33.40
N GLU A 129 46.16 12.13 -34.62
CA GLU A 129 46.96 12.23 -35.86
C GLU A 129 47.64 13.60 -36.03
N ASN A 130 47.10 14.65 -35.40
CA ASN A 130 47.68 16.00 -35.41
C ASN A 130 48.72 16.24 -34.29
N GLY A 131 49.06 15.22 -33.50
CA GLY A 131 50.05 15.30 -32.41
C GLY A 131 49.52 15.94 -31.11
N THR A 132 48.22 16.19 -31.01
CA THR A 132 47.57 16.68 -29.79
C THR A 132 47.15 15.50 -28.91
N MET A 133 47.16 15.67 -27.58
CA MET A 133 46.53 14.68 -26.70
C MET A 133 45.01 14.94 -26.67
N ASP A 134 44.25 13.95 -27.11
CA ASP A 134 42.79 13.95 -27.06
C ASP A 134 42.30 12.91 -26.03
N ASP A 135 41.11 13.14 -25.49
CA ASP A 135 40.45 12.19 -24.59
C ASP A 135 39.56 11.24 -25.40
N GLU A 136 39.87 9.95 -25.36
CA GLU A 136 39.01 8.90 -25.90
C GLU A 136 38.27 8.25 -24.73
N CYS A 137 36.95 8.40 -24.73
CA CYS A 137 36.06 7.89 -23.69
C CYS A 137 35.28 6.69 -24.21
N ILE A 138 35.36 5.57 -23.49
CA ILE A 138 34.60 4.35 -23.78
C ILE A 138 33.56 4.17 -22.68
N GLU A 139 32.31 3.88 -23.06
CA GLU A 139 31.27 3.51 -22.10
C GLU A 139 31.70 2.22 -21.36
N ASN A 140 31.87 2.30 -20.05
CA ASN A 140 32.33 1.19 -19.21
C ASN A 140 31.24 0.72 -18.21
N GLY A 141 30.02 1.23 -18.33
CA GLY A 141 28.91 0.75 -17.51
C GLY A 141 27.76 1.71 -17.42
N LYS A 142 26.93 1.50 -16.41
CA LYS A 142 25.80 2.35 -16.07
C LYS A 142 25.76 2.58 -14.57
N GLU A 143 25.35 3.78 -14.19
CA GLU A 143 25.06 4.15 -12.81
C GLU A 143 23.60 4.57 -12.69
N THR A 144 22.97 4.23 -11.56
CA THR A 144 21.62 4.65 -11.25
C THR A 144 21.67 5.94 -10.43
N ILE A 145 21.14 7.03 -10.98
CA ILE A 145 21.03 8.32 -10.28
C ILE A 145 19.61 8.61 -9.84
N ILE A 146 19.48 9.31 -8.71
CA ILE A 146 18.19 9.86 -8.26
C ILE A 146 17.92 11.14 -9.06
N THR A 147 16.79 11.19 -9.75
CA THR A 147 16.47 12.29 -10.67
C THR A 147 16.01 13.59 -9.99
N GLY A 148 15.86 13.58 -8.67
CA GLY A 148 15.26 14.67 -7.88
C GLY A 148 13.74 14.80 -8.06
N LYS A 149 13.11 13.98 -8.91
CA LYS A 149 11.66 13.92 -9.10
C LYS A 149 11.06 12.79 -8.26
N LYS A 150 9.83 12.98 -7.78
CA LYS A 150 9.03 11.93 -7.13
C LYS A 150 7.98 11.37 -8.08
N GLY A 151 7.60 10.12 -7.86
CA GLY A 151 6.59 9.42 -8.64
C GLY A 151 6.13 8.12 -7.99
N TRP A 152 5.09 7.51 -8.55
CA TRP A 152 4.62 6.20 -8.13
C TRP A 152 5.55 5.10 -8.65
N LEU A 153 6.11 4.33 -7.74
CA LEU A 153 7.00 3.19 -8.02
C LEU A 153 6.32 1.88 -7.59
N PRO A 154 6.62 0.73 -8.22
CA PRO A 154 6.05 -0.56 -7.82
C PRO A 154 6.35 -0.91 -6.36
N TYR A 155 5.33 -1.32 -5.61
CA TYR A 155 5.48 -1.83 -4.25
C TYR A 155 5.19 -3.34 -4.22
N ASN A 156 6.24 -4.15 -4.29
CA ASN A 156 6.16 -5.60 -4.44
C ASN A 156 6.15 -6.34 -3.08
N SER A 157 5.47 -5.77 -2.08
CA SER A 157 5.31 -6.37 -0.75
C SER A 157 3.88 -6.21 -0.26
N ARG A 158 3.48 -7.05 0.70
CA ARG A 158 2.25 -6.88 1.48
C ARG A 158 2.50 -6.31 2.87
N ASP A 159 3.76 -6.15 3.26
CA ASP A 159 4.13 -5.62 4.56
C ASP A 159 3.97 -4.10 4.58
N ILE A 160 3.63 -3.54 5.74
CA ILE A 160 3.71 -2.11 6.00
C ILE A 160 4.98 -1.87 6.80
N LEU A 161 5.89 -1.05 6.26
CA LEU A 161 7.18 -0.77 6.89
C LEU A 161 7.02 0.14 8.12
N ASN A 162 8.02 0.13 8.99
CA ASN A 162 8.09 0.94 10.21
C ASN A 162 8.58 2.39 9.93
N GLU A 163 8.06 3.00 8.88
CA GLU A 163 8.39 4.35 8.46
C GLU A 163 7.17 5.05 7.85
N GLU A 164 7.26 6.36 7.67
CA GLU A 164 6.25 7.12 6.94
C GLU A 164 6.35 6.79 5.45
N ILE A 165 5.30 6.17 4.90
CA ILE A 165 5.26 5.75 3.52
C ILE A 165 3.87 5.98 2.92
N ILE A 166 3.83 6.55 1.73
CA ILE A 166 2.59 6.70 0.97
C ILE A 166 2.46 5.51 0.04
N ILE A 167 1.41 4.69 0.23
CA ILE A 167 1.13 3.52 -0.60
C ILE A 167 -0.24 3.70 -1.26
N GLY A 168 -0.29 3.45 -2.57
CA GLY A 168 -1.48 3.54 -3.39
C GLY A 168 -1.87 2.23 -4.04
N VAL A 169 -3.13 2.15 -4.42
CA VAL A 169 -3.68 1.10 -5.27
C VAL A 169 -3.72 1.62 -6.70
N LYS A 170 -2.96 0.95 -7.57
CA LYS A 170 -2.99 1.20 -9.01
C LYS A 170 -3.82 0.13 -9.70
N SER A 171 -4.77 0.56 -10.53
CA SER A 171 -5.62 -0.31 -11.34
C SER A 171 -6.03 0.42 -12.61
N ASN A 172 -6.47 -0.34 -13.60
CA ASN A 172 -7.05 0.21 -14.81
C ASN A 172 -8.49 0.70 -14.56
N ILE A 173 -8.82 1.90 -15.05
CA ILE A 173 -10.17 2.46 -15.04
C ILE A 173 -10.60 2.79 -16.48
N GLY A 174 -11.80 2.32 -16.85
CA GLY A 174 -12.40 2.54 -18.15
C GLY A 174 -13.01 3.93 -18.30
N PHE A 175 -13.54 4.21 -19.49
CA PHE A 175 -14.26 5.45 -19.76
C PHE A 175 -15.65 5.42 -19.13
N GLU A 176 -16.07 6.56 -18.57
CA GLU A 176 -17.34 6.75 -17.82
C GLU A 176 -17.52 5.79 -16.62
N GLU A 177 -16.43 5.19 -16.14
CA GLU A 177 -16.50 4.25 -15.01
C GLU A 177 -16.42 5.01 -13.68
N THR A 178 -17.31 4.66 -12.75
CA THR A 178 -17.28 5.13 -11.34
C THR A 178 -17.17 3.94 -10.41
N ILE A 179 -16.11 3.91 -9.60
CA ILE A 179 -15.72 2.76 -8.79
C ILE A 179 -15.48 3.20 -7.35
N ASP A 180 -16.07 2.49 -6.39
CA ASP A 180 -15.62 2.53 -5.00
C ASP A 180 -14.48 1.52 -4.77
N VAL A 181 -13.36 2.02 -4.27
CA VAL A 181 -12.17 1.22 -3.97
C VAL A 181 -12.11 0.94 -2.47
N ILE A 182 -12.42 -0.29 -2.09
CA ILE A 182 -12.39 -0.72 -0.71
C ILE A 182 -11.11 -1.52 -0.44
N TRP A 183 -10.26 -1.01 0.45
CA TRP A 183 -9.00 -1.65 0.82
C TRP A 183 -9.07 -2.24 2.23
N THR A 184 -8.65 -3.49 2.37
CA THR A 184 -8.39 -4.12 3.68
C THR A 184 -6.97 -3.77 4.15
N ILE A 185 -6.85 -3.14 5.31
CA ILE A 185 -5.56 -2.75 5.92
C ILE A 185 -5.50 -3.34 7.33
N GLY A 186 -4.43 -4.06 7.66
CA GLY A 186 -4.23 -4.69 8.97
C GLY A 186 -5.28 -5.75 9.32
N GLY A 187 -5.75 -6.49 8.31
CA GLY A 187 -6.79 -7.51 8.46
C GLY A 187 -8.20 -6.96 8.64
N LYS A 188 -8.42 -5.66 8.44
CA LYS A 188 -9.72 -5.02 8.61
C LYS A 188 -10.10 -4.16 7.41
N LYS A 189 -11.36 -4.25 7.01
CA LYS A 189 -11.90 -3.58 5.83
C LYS A 189 -12.10 -2.09 6.12
N VAL A 190 -11.59 -1.21 5.26
CA VAL A 190 -11.96 0.22 5.29
C VAL A 190 -13.30 0.35 4.57
N GLU A 191 -14.39 0.49 5.33
CA GLU A 191 -15.76 0.36 4.80
C GLU A 191 -16.27 1.59 4.04
N LYS A 192 -15.57 2.74 4.07
CA LYS A 192 -16.05 3.97 3.42
C LYS A 192 -15.09 4.53 2.36
N HIS A 193 -15.54 4.35 1.12
CA HIS A 193 -15.61 5.30 0.01
C HIS A 193 -14.32 6.02 -0.34
N ALA A 194 -13.50 5.33 -1.12
CA ALA A 194 -12.49 5.97 -1.97
C ALA A 194 -13.04 5.96 -3.41
N VAL A 195 -14.16 6.65 -3.62
CA VAL A 195 -14.88 6.65 -4.90
C VAL A 195 -14.11 7.45 -5.93
N VAL A 196 -13.79 6.80 -7.04
CA VAL A 196 -13.14 7.42 -8.18
C VAL A 196 -14.03 7.36 -9.39
N THR A 197 -14.00 8.41 -10.20
CA THR A 197 -14.65 8.42 -11.52
C THR A 197 -13.64 8.76 -12.59
N SER A 198 -13.77 8.13 -13.75
CA SER A 198 -12.94 8.46 -14.90
C SER A 198 -13.34 9.83 -15.46
N GLY A 199 -12.36 10.66 -15.82
CA GLY A 199 -12.66 11.97 -16.39
C GLY A 199 -11.43 12.68 -16.97
N ALA A 200 -11.67 13.80 -17.65
CA ALA A 200 -10.61 14.72 -18.02
C ALA A 200 -10.14 15.43 -16.74
N VAL A 201 -8.99 15.01 -16.22
CA VAL A 201 -8.34 15.72 -15.13
C VAL A 201 -7.60 16.91 -15.75
N GLU A 202 -8.02 18.14 -15.45
CA GLU A 202 -7.26 19.33 -15.84
C GLU A 202 -5.91 19.31 -15.07
N THR A 203 -4.82 19.39 -15.82
CA THR A 203 -3.44 19.42 -15.31
C THR A 203 -3.07 20.77 -14.72
#